data_AF-A0A5C4RBX1-F1
#
_entry.id   AF-A0A5C4RBX1-F1
#
_cell.length_a   1.000
_cell.length_b   1.000
_cell.length_c   1.000
_cell.angle_alpha   90.00
_cell.angle_beta   90.00
_cell.angle_gamma   90.00
#
_symmetry.space_group_name_H-M   'P 1'
#
loop_
_entity.id
_entity.type
_entity.pdbx_description
1 polymer ?
#
loop_
_entity_poly.entity_id
_entity_poly.type
_entity_poly.pdbx_seq_one_letter_code
_entity_poly.pdbx_strand_id
1 'polypeptide(L)'
;LAAEEGMVFWFEEKQMLFCDCHLGMQADIQLTYNTHPETDETDTTAYQWSYGEYLCPNGTIQKDHNFLNPKYALEHQKQADDDSGYDSVFESYGRFQRDAEGKSFTCLRLEQLQNYSKVGTAKTHCVRLRPGKIFTLQSHPIAAMNARWQVISVTHYGRQPVASDDGGEGTTLTNEVAFIPGHQDWRPPYRYKPLADGDEVATVVGVGSEEIYVNEHGAIRIHFHWNRYDKADDGASCWVRVAQGWNGNGFGFMAIPRVGQEVIVSYLNGDIDRPIVTGCTYNGLNRPPLNLPLEKTRTTFKTRTHGGQGFNELRFEDAKGSEEVFIHAQRNMKTQILWDKTT
;
A
#
# COMPACT_ATOMS: atom_id res chain seq x y z
N LEU A 1 5.38 0.64 -3.77
CA LEU A 1 5.14 0.83 -5.21
C LEU A 1 5.94 -0.17 -6.03
N ALA A 2 7.24 0.00 -6.29
CA ALA A 2 8.00 -0.96 -7.11
C ALA A 2 7.85 -2.43 -6.65
N ALA A 3 7.97 -2.70 -5.34
CA ALA A 3 7.76 -4.05 -4.79
C ALA A 3 6.31 -4.54 -4.88
N GLU A 4 5.32 -3.65 -4.86
CA GLU A 4 3.89 -4.00 -4.97
C GLU A 4 3.53 -4.36 -6.41
N GLU A 5 4.10 -3.63 -7.37
CA GLU A 5 3.94 -3.84 -8.82
C GLU A 5 4.94 -4.86 -9.40
N GLY A 6 5.75 -5.53 -8.56
CA GLY A 6 6.72 -6.54 -9.01
C GLY A 6 7.91 -6.00 -9.82
N MET A 7 8.11 -4.67 -9.84
CA MET A 7 9.16 -4.02 -10.60
C MET A 7 10.52 -4.15 -9.91
N VAL A 8 11.52 -4.60 -10.67
CA VAL A 8 12.93 -4.62 -10.27
C VAL A 8 13.69 -3.50 -10.96
N PHE A 9 14.80 -3.09 -10.37
CA PHE A 9 15.72 -2.14 -11.00
C PHE A 9 17.17 -2.55 -10.80
N TRP A 10 18.02 -2.11 -11.70
CA TRP A 10 19.47 -2.30 -11.65
C TRP A 10 20.18 -1.14 -12.35
N PHE A 11 21.51 -1.12 -12.26
CA PHE A 11 22.33 -0.06 -12.85
C PHE A 11 23.23 -0.62 -13.95
N GLU A 12 23.15 -0.01 -15.13
CA GLU A 12 24.09 -0.20 -16.23
C GLU A 12 24.86 1.11 -16.43
N GLU A 13 26.16 1.08 -16.15
CA GLU A 13 27.06 2.25 -16.20
C GLU A 13 26.53 3.44 -15.38
N LYS A 14 25.92 4.43 -16.04
CA LYS A 14 25.39 5.67 -15.45
C LYS A 14 23.86 5.75 -15.51
N GLN A 15 23.18 4.66 -15.87
CA GLN A 15 21.74 4.62 -16.05
C GLN A 15 21.10 3.59 -15.12
N MET A 16 19.94 3.94 -14.58
CA MET A 16 19.07 3.01 -13.88
C MET A 16 18.10 2.42 -14.90
N LEU A 17 18.07 1.10 -14.98
CA LEU A 17 17.10 0.35 -15.78
C LEU A 17 16.10 -0.31 -14.83
N PHE A 18 14.86 -0.46 -15.27
CA PHE A 18 13.83 -1.16 -14.52
C PHE A 18 12.98 -2.01 -15.45
N CYS A 19 12.50 -3.13 -14.94
CA CYS A 19 11.64 -4.06 -15.66
C CYS A 19 10.83 -4.89 -14.65
N ASP A 20 9.80 -5.55 -15.13
CA ASP A 20 8.99 -6.52 -14.39
C ASP A 20 9.29 -7.96 -14.83
N CYS A 21 10.29 -8.20 -15.67
CA CYS A 21 10.69 -9.55 -16.07
C CYS A 21 12.18 -9.67 -16.40
N HIS A 22 12.70 -10.90 -16.35
CA HIS A 22 14.09 -11.22 -16.65
C HIS A 22 14.46 -10.93 -18.12
N LEU A 23 13.50 -10.82 -19.03
CA LEU A 23 13.75 -10.54 -20.45
C LEU A 23 14.38 -9.16 -20.69
N GLY A 24 14.26 -8.24 -19.74
CA GLY A 24 14.96 -6.95 -19.78
C GLY A 24 16.46 -7.04 -19.45
N MET A 25 16.94 -8.18 -18.96
CA MET A 25 18.33 -8.36 -18.49
C MET A 25 19.27 -8.83 -19.60
N GLN A 26 20.56 -8.51 -19.46
CA GLN A 26 21.58 -8.88 -20.45
C GLN A 26 22.19 -10.25 -20.14
N ALA A 27 22.33 -11.09 -21.17
CA ALA A 27 22.84 -12.46 -21.07
C ALA A 27 24.16 -12.67 -21.83
N ASP A 28 25.18 -11.85 -21.53
CA ASP A 28 26.44 -11.75 -22.28
C ASP A 28 27.68 -12.24 -21.48
N ILE A 29 27.46 -12.90 -20.34
CA ILE A 29 28.53 -13.39 -19.45
C ILE A 29 28.57 -14.92 -19.47
N GLN A 30 29.75 -15.48 -19.67
CA GLN A 30 30.03 -16.91 -19.57
C GLN A 30 31.04 -17.13 -18.46
N LEU A 31 30.76 -18.10 -17.58
CA LEU A 31 31.65 -18.52 -16.52
C LEU A 31 32.03 -19.98 -16.70
N THR A 32 33.28 -20.31 -16.42
CA THR A 32 33.78 -21.69 -16.36
C THR A 32 33.93 -22.09 -14.91
N TYR A 33 33.35 -23.23 -14.53
CA TYR A 33 33.58 -23.78 -13.20
C TYR A 33 34.97 -24.43 -13.13
N ASN A 34 35.81 -23.97 -12.20
CA ASN A 34 37.12 -24.57 -11.93
C ASN A 34 37.50 -24.34 -10.47
N THR A 35 37.72 -25.42 -9.72
CA THR A 35 38.07 -25.38 -8.29
C THR A 35 39.49 -24.87 -8.01
N HIS A 36 40.30 -24.62 -9.05
CA HIS A 36 41.67 -24.10 -8.95
C HIS A 36 41.72 -22.65 -9.47
N PRO A 37 41.34 -21.65 -8.64
CA PRO A 37 41.25 -20.25 -9.06
C PRO A 37 42.58 -19.67 -9.52
N GLU A 38 43.70 -20.19 -9.01
CA GLU A 38 45.08 -19.77 -9.37
C GLU A 38 45.41 -19.94 -10.86
N THR A 39 44.65 -20.77 -11.56
CA THR A 39 44.85 -21.08 -12.99
C THR A 39 43.99 -20.24 -13.92
N ASP A 40 43.23 -19.28 -13.36
CA ASP A 40 42.35 -18.39 -14.11
C ASP A 40 43.16 -17.27 -14.77
N GLU A 41 43.18 -17.25 -16.11
CA GLU A 41 43.82 -16.19 -16.90
C GLU A 41 42.80 -15.22 -17.54
N THR A 42 41.49 -15.49 -17.39
CA THR A 42 40.44 -14.81 -18.17
C THR A 42 39.40 -14.08 -17.33
N ASP A 43 39.56 -14.01 -16.01
CA ASP A 43 38.63 -13.40 -15.04
C ASP A 43 37.18 -13.94 -15.14
N THR A 44 37.01 -15.17 -15.61
CA THR A 44 35.68 -15.77 -15.86
C THR A 44 35.51 -17.09 -15.11
N THR A 45 36.31 -17.33 -14.08
CA THR A 45 36.22 -18.56 -13.30
C THR A 45 35.26 -18.42 -12.12
N ALA A 46 34.38 -19.40 -11.95
CA ALA A 46 33.65 -19.66 -10.71
C ALA A 46 34.33 -20.84 -10.00
N TYR A 47 34.86 -20.62 -8.80
CA TYR A 47 35.70 -21.61 -8.11
C TYR A 47 35.06 -22.20 -6.85
N GLN A 48 33.99 -21.59 -6.37
CA GLN A 48 33.14 -22.15 -5.33
C GLN A 48 31.69 -22.01 -5.79
N TRP A 49 30.89 -23.08 -5.64
CA TRP A 49 29.49 -23.11 -6.05
C TRP A 49 28.65 -23.82 -4.99
N SER A 50 27.54 -23.20 -4.62
CA SER A 50 26.51 -23.76 -3.74
C SER A 50 25.14 -23.47 -4.33
N TYR A 51 24.26 -24.46 -4.37
CA TYR A 51 22.89 -24.33 -4.86
C TYR A 51 21.97 -25.12 -3.93
N GLY A 52 20.85 -24.52 -3.55
CA GLY A 52 19.85 -25.11 -2.67
C GLY A 52 18.44 -24.88 -3.19
N GLU A 53 17.58 -25.85 -2.92
CA GLU A 53 16.13 -25.72 -3.09
C GLU A 53 15.46 -25.74 -1.72
N TYR A 54 14.51 -24.83 -1.51
CA TYR A 54 13.88 -24.58 -0.22
C TYR A 54 12.36 -24.65 -0.36
N LEU A 55 11.70 -25.18 0.67
CA LEU A 55 10.25 -25.19 0.74
C LEU A 55 9.74 -23.74 0.86
N CYS A 56 8.85 -23.35 -0.03
CA CYS A 56 8.14 -22.08 -0.01
C CYS A 56 6.64 -22.35 -0.18
N PRO A 57 5.76 -21.41 0.21
CA PRO A 57 4.35 -21.51 -0.11
C PRO A 57 4.16 -21.71 -1.62
N ASN A 58 3.25 -22.61 -1.97
CA ASN A 58 2.92 -22.90 -3.37
C ASN A 58 1.54 -22.37 -3.76
N GLY A 59 0.83 -21.75 -2.83
CA GLY A 59 -0.42 -21.07 -3.07
C GLY A 59 -0.53 -19.76 -2.31
N THR A 60 -1.32 -18.84 -2.84
CA THR A 60 -1.75 -17.65 -2.12
C THR A 60 -3.19 -17.31 -2.46
N ILE A 61 -3.92 -16.86 -1.44
CA ILE A 61 -5.30 -16.39 -1.55
C ILE A 61 -5.31 -14.96 -1.01
N GLN A 62 -5.67 -14.00 -1.86
CA GLN A 62 -5.84 -12.62 -1.44
C GLN A 62 -7.29 -12.19 -1.55
N LYS A 63 -7.73 -11.39 -0.58
CA LYS A 63 -9.09 -10.87 -0.49
C LYS A 63 -9.12 -9.41 -0.14
N ASP A 64 -10.09 -8.69 -0.70
CA ASP A 64 -10.40 -7.32 -0.30
C ASP A 64 -11.92 -7.09 -0.19
N HIS A 65 -12.32 -5.88 0.18
CA HIS A 65 -13.71 -5.47 0.28
C HIS A 65 -13.96 -4.24 -0.60
N ASN A 66 -14.99 -4.34 -1.45
CA ASN A 66 -15.49 -3.22 -2.23
C ASN A 66 -16.89 -2.85 -1.74
N PHE A 67 -17.03 -1.66 -1.16
CA PHE A 67 -18.30 -1.21 -0.58
C PHE A 67 -19.40 -0.96 -1.61
N LEU A 68 -19.04 -0.79 -2.90
CA LEU A 68 -20.01 -0.67 -3.99
C LEU A 68 -20.67 -2.02 -4.29
N ASN A 69 -19.94 -3.12 -4.08
CA ASN A 69 -20.38 -4.48 -4.32
C ASN A 69 -20.14 -5.37 -3.09
N PRO A 70 -20.76 -5.09 -1.93
CA PRO A 70 -20.36 -5.66 -0.65
C PRO A 70 -20.63 -7.18 -0.52
N LYS A 71 -21.48 -7.74 -1.39
CA LYS A 71 -21.74 -9.19 -1.46
C LYS A 71 -20.72 -9.93 -2.30
N TYR A 72 -20.00 -9.24 -3.18
CA TYR A 72 -18.98 -9.86 -4.00
C TYR A 72 -17.79 -10.22 -3.11
N ALA A 73 -17.31 -11.46 -3.22
CA ALA A 73 -16.25 -11.96 -2.35
C ALA A 73 -14.92 -11.22 -2.56
N LEU A 74 -14.68 -10.72 -3.79
CA LEU A 74 -13.45 -10.03 -4.21
C LEU A 74 -12.20 -10.77 -3.72
N GLU A 75 -12.12 -12.04 -4.13
CA GLU A 75 -11.10 -13.00 -3.71
C GLU A 75 -10.44 -13.60 -4.94
N HIS A 76 -9.12 -13.73 -4.90
CA HIS A 76 -8.31 -14.33 -5.95
C HIS A 76 -7.31 -15.30 -5.34
N GLN A 77 -7.08 -16.39 -6.07
CA GLN A 77 -6.15 -17.44 -5.69
C GLN A 77 -5.20 -17.70 -6.84
N LYS A 78 -3.91 -17.92 -6.51
CA LYS A 78 -2.91 -18.44 -7.43
C LYS A 78 -2.22 -19.62 -6.77
N GLN A 79 -2.13 -20.71 -7.51
CA GLN A 79 -1.35 -21.90 -7.18
C GLN A 79 -0.18 -22.01 -8.17
N ALA A 80 0.95 -22.51 -7.69
CA ALA A 80 2.07 -22.91 -8.52
C ALA A 80 1.70 -24.16 -9.34
N ASP A 81 2.38 -24.36 -10.47
CA ASP A 81 2.07 -25.46 -11.39
C ASP A 81 2.58 -26.82 -10.87
N ASP A 82 3.38 -26.83 -9.80
CA ASP A 82 3.89 -28.04 -9.16
C ASP A 82 3.00 -28.53 -7.99
N ASP A 83 2.70 -29.83 -7.99
CA ASP A 83 1.78 -30.48 -7.04
C ASP A 83 2.44 -30.79 -5.68
N SER A 84 3.44 -30.01 -5.26
CA SER A 84 4.35 -30.35 -4.16
C SER A 84 3.86 -30.06 -2.73
N GLY A 85 2.54 -29.85 -2.51
CA GLY A 85 1.93 -29.84 -1.16
C GLY A 85 1.23 -28.55 -0.73
N TYR A 86 0.28 -28.63 0.20
CA TYR A 86 -0.94 -27.80 0.29
C TYR A 86 -0.88 -26.47 1.07
N ASP A 87 0.26 -25.80 1.18
CA ASP A 87 0.36 -24.61 2.06
C ASP A 87 0.11 -23.31 1.30
N SER A 88 -1.14 -22.85 1.35
CA SER A 88 -1.56 -21.54 0.85
C SER A 88 -1.47 -20.45 1.92
N VAL A 89 -0.92 -19.29 1.56
CA VAL A 89 -0.96 -18.10 2.42
C VAL A 89 -2.22 -17.30 2.14
N PHE A 90 -3.04 -17.07 3.16
CA PHE A 90 -4.21 -16.21 3.08
C PHE A 90 -3.91 -14.80 3.60
N GLU A 91 -4.20 -13.79 2.78
CA GLU A 91 -4.06 -12.38 3.14
C GLU A 91 -5.38 -11.63 2.90
N SER A 92 -5.97 -11.15 4.00
CA SER A 92 -7.06 -10.18 3.94
C SER A 92 -6.44 -8.78 3.82
N TYR A 93 -7.07 -7.91 3.00
CA TYR A 93 -6.56 -6.59 2.55
C TYR A 93 -5.56 -6.67 1.39
N GLY A 94 -5.95 -7.34 0.29
CA GLY A 94 -5.14 -7.48 -0.93
C GLY A 94 -4.89 -6.20 -1.74
N ARG A 95 -5.52 -5.07 -1.36
CA ARG A 95 -5.33 -3.72 -1.91
C ARG A 95 -5.83 -3.50 -3.34
N PHE A 96 -6.75 -4.32 -3.82
CA PHE A 96 -7.40 -4.16 -5.11
C PHE A 96 -8.89 -3.85 -4.94
N GLN A 97 -9.48 -3.16 -5.92
CA GLN A 97 -10.93 -2.90 -5.95
C GLN A 97 -11.62 -3.61 -7.12
N ARG A 98 -10.83 -4.21 -8.01
CA ARG A 98 -11.27 -4.84 -9.26
C ARG A 98 -10.50 -6.13 -9.52
N ASP A 99 -11.13 -7.07 -10.22
CA ASP A 99 -10.54 -8.39 -10.51
C ASP A 99 -9.25 -8.34 -11.32
N ALA A 100 -9.12 -7.37 -12.23
CA ALA A 100 -7.94 -7.24 -13.07
C ALA A 100 -6.69 -6.95 -12.23
N GLU A 101 -6.80 -6.06 -11.26
CA GLU A 101 -5.72 -5.73 -10.31
C GLU A 101 -5.46 -6.91 -9.38
N GLY A 102 -6.53 -7.47 -8.80
CA GLY A 102 -6.42 -8.54 -7.82
C GLY A 102 -5.78 -9.81 -8.38
N LYS A 103 -6.09 -10.19 -9.62
CA LYS A 103 -5.42 -11.31 -10.30
C LYS A 103 -3.92 -11.07 -10.45
N SER A 104 -3.52 -9.89 -10.94
CA SER A 104 -2.11 -9.55 -11.13
C SER A 104 -1.35 -9.51 -9.80
N PHE A 105 -1.90 -8.85 -8.77
CA PHE A 105 -1.27 -8.78 -7.45
C PHE A 105 -1.14 -10.14 -6.78
N THR A 106 -2.16 -11.02 -6.92
CA THR A 106 -2.09 -12.38 -6.39
C THR A 106 -1.00 -13.20 -7.07
N CYS A 107 -0.82 -13.07 -8.39
CA CYS A 107 0.29 -13.70 -9.12
C CYS A 107 1.65 -13.19 -8.64
N LEU A 108 1.84 -11.88 -8.61
CA LEU A 108 3.08 -11.25 -8.13
C LEU A 108 3.41 -11.66 -6.70
N ARG A 109 2.40 -11.79 -5.84
CA ARG A 109 2.57 -12.20 -4.45
C ARG A 109 3.10 -13.64 -4.35
N LEU A 110 2.58 -14.56 -5.15
CA LEU A 110 3.10 -15.94 -5.16
C LEU A 110 4.56 -15.96 -5.62
N GLU A 111 4.88 -15.26 -6.71
CA GLU A 111 6.25 -15.15 -7.22
C GLU A 111 7.20 -14.57 -6.17
N GLN A 112 6.75 -13.57 -5.40
CA GLN A 112 7.50 -13.03 -4.25
C GLN A 112 7.77 -14.05 -3.15
N LEU A 113 6.76 -14.85 -2.79
CA LEU A 113 6.90 -15.90 -1.79
C LEU A 113 7.87 -17.00 -2.24
N GLN A 114 8.00 -17.21 -3.56
CA GLN A 114 8.82 -18.25 -4.16
C GLN A 114 10.22 -17.76 -4.61
N ASN A 115 10.56 -16.49 -4.43
CA ASN A 115 11.86 -15.92 -4.80
C ASN A 115 13.08 -16.73 -4.36
N TYR A 116 13.02 -17.30 -3.16
CA TYR A 116 14.12 -18.04 -2.55
C TYR A 116 13.91 -19.56 -2.56
N SER A 117 12.92 -20.04 -3.32
CA SER A 117 12.71 -21.48 -3.51
C SER A 117 13.90 -22.17 -4.16
N LYS A 118 14.63 -21.46 -5.04
CA LYS A 118 15.81 -21.94 -5.76
C LYS A 118 16.87 -20.85 -5.77
N VAL A 119 17.88 -20.98 -4.92
CA VAL A 119 18.93 -19.97 -4.77
C VAL A 119 20.29 -20.63 -4.68
N GLY A 120 21.30 -19.99 -5.26
CA GLY A 120 22.68 -20.39 -5.11
C GLY A 120 23.60 -19.22 -4.81
N THR A 121 24.79 -19.57 -4.34
CA THR A 121 25.89 -18.65 -4.11
C THR A 121 27.15 -19.17 -4.79
N ALA A 122 27.98 -18.27 -5.28
CA ALA A 122 29.27 -18.62 -5.89
C ALA A 122 30.35 -17.60 -5.55
N LYS A 123 31.60 -18.07 -5.56
CA LYS A 123 32.77 -17.19 -5.58
C LYS A 123 33.40 -17.20 -6.96
N THR A 124 33.70 -16.02 -7.48
CA THR A 124 34.16 -15.83 -8.86
C THR A 124 35.20 -14.71 -8.96
N HIS A 125 36.00 -14.69 -10.03
CA HIS A 125 36.84 -13.53 -10.38
C HIS A 125 36.16 -12.54 -11.34
N CYS A 126 34.95 -12.87 -11.80
CA CYS A 126 34.25 -12.06 -12.81
C CYS A 126 33.68 -10.76 -12.26
N VAL A 127 34.40 -9.66 -12.50
CA VAL A 127 33.98 -8.30 -12.14
C VAL A 127 32.71 -7.82 -12.88
N ARG A 128 32.37 -8.45 -14.01
CA ARG A 128 31.21 -8.07 -14.83
C ARG A 128 29.88 -8.47 -14.21
N LEU A 129 29.88 -9.40 -13.23
CA LEU A 129 28.66 -9.84 -12.56
C LEU A 129 28.07 -8.71 -11.71
N ARG A 130 26.80 -8.42 -11.95
CA ARG A 130 26.00 -7.45 -11.18
C ARG A 130 24.51 -7.72 -11.40
N PRO A 131 23.61 -7.25 -10.51
CA PRO A 131 22.18 -7.30 -10.77
C PRO A 131 21.84 -6.73 -12.16
N GLY A 132 20.90 -7.38 -12.86
CA GLY A 132 20.59 -7.07 -14.26
C GLY A 132 21.38 -7.87 -15.30
N LYS A 133 22.30 -8.74 -14.84
CA LYS A 133 22.99 -9.72 -15.68
C LYS A 133 22.46 -11.13 -15.45
N ILE A 134 22.41 -11.88 -16.54
CA ILE A 134 22.24 -13.33 -16.56
C ILE A 134 23.55 -13.91 -17.10
N PHE A 135 24.17 -14.84 -16.36
CA PHE A 135 25.38 -15.52 -16.80
C PHE A 135 25.09 -16.98 -17.14
N THR A 136 25.92 -17.58 -17.98
CA THR A 136 25.89 -19.02 -18.27
C THR A 136 27.07 -19.71 -17.59
N LEU A 137 26.81 -20.71 -16.75
CA LEU A 137 27.87 -21.56 -16.18
C LEU A 137 28.16 -22.74 -17.09
N GLN A 138 29.44 -23.10 -17.22
CA GLN A 138 29.92 -24.25 -17.98
C GLN A 138 30.95 -25.06 -17.18
N SER A 139 31.21 -26.29 -17.61
CA SER A 139 32.21 -27.21 -17.02
C SER A 139 31.99 -27.58 -15.55
N HIS A 140 30.80 -27.39 -15.00
CA HIS A 140 30.46 -27.86 -13.67
C HIS A 140 30.22 -29.40 -13.69
N PRO A 141 30.76 -30.17 -12.72
CA PRO A 141 30.62 -31.64 -12.68
C PRO A 141 29.17 -32.14 -12.68
N ILE A 142 28.28 -31.39 -12.02
CA ILE A 142 26.83 -31.64 -12.07
C ILE A 142 26.26 -30.97 -13.32
N ALA A 143 25.78 -31.78 -14.27
CA ALA A 143 25.28 -31.32 -15.57
C ALA A 143 24.20 -30.24 -15.44
N ALA A 144 23.25 -30.39 -14.50
CA ALA A 144 22.16 -29.45 -14.29
C ALA A 144 22.62 -28.03 -13.87
N MET A 145 23.83 -27.89 -13.34
CA MET A 145 24.38 -26.57 -12.97
C MET A 145 24.89 -25.78 -14.18
N ASN A 146 25.14 -26.47 -15.31
CA ASN A 146 25.60 -25.85 -16.56
C ASN A 146 24.43 -25.19 -17.29
N ALA A 147 23.91 -24.12 -16.71
CA ALA A 147 22.69 -23.44 -17.11
C ALA A 147 22.86 -21.92 -17.06
N ARG A 148 21.76 -21.20 -17.36
CA ARG A 148 21.66 -19.75 -17.20
C ARG A 148 21.22 -19.41 -15.77
N TRP A 149 21.85 -18.40 -15.20
CA TRP A 149 21.66 -17.96 -13.83
C TRP A 149 21.54 -16.45 -13.78
N GLN A 150 20.49 -15.94 -13.14
CA GLN A 150 20.26 -14.52 -12.94
C GLN A 150 20.98 -14.06 -11.67
N VAL A 151 21.76 -12.99 -11.76
CA VAL A 151 22.41 -12.38 -10.60
C VAL A 151 21.38 -11.58 -9.78
N ILE A 152 21.25 -11.90 -8.49
CA ILE A 152 20.39 -11.16 -7.56
C ILE A 152 21.18 -10.21 -6.65
N SER A 153 22.42 -10.56 -6.29
CA SER A 153 23.33 -9.70 -5.55
C SER A 153 24.78 -10.08 -5.82
N VAL A 154 25.69 -9.12 -5.65
CA VAL A 154 27.14 -9.32 -5.75
C VAL A 154 27.85 -8.45 -4.72
N THR A 155 28.90 -8.99 -4.12
CA THR A 155 29.86 -8.27 -3.27
C THR A 155 31.24 -8.41 -3.89
N HIS A 156 31.85 -7.30 -4.28
CA HIS A 156 33.21 -7.25 -4.83
C HIS A 156 34.23 -6.95 -3.71
N TYR A 157 35.31 -7.71 -3.65
CA TYR A 157 36.42 -7.53 -2.71
C TYR A 157 37.74 -7.40 -3.48
N GLY A 158 38.38 -6.23 -3.39
CA GLY A 158 39.67 -5.97 -4.01
C GLY A 158 40.77 -5.77 -2.97
N ARG A 159 41.94 -6.36 -3.21
CA ARG A 159 43.16 -6.15 -2.42
C ARG A 159 44.33 -5.79 -3.35
N GLN A 160 45.05 -4.73 -3.01
CA GLN A 160 46.22 -4.26 -3.77
C GLN A 160 47.47 -4.21 -2.87
N PRO A 161 48.17 -5.35 -2.66
CA PRO A 161 49.29 -5.44 -1.72
C PRO A 161 50.45 -4.49 -2.05
N VAL A 162 50.71 -4.28 -3.36
CA VAL A 162 51.80 -3.44 -3.89
C VAL A 162 51.67 -1.96 -3.47
N ALA A 163 50.45 -1.47 -3.21
CA ALA A 163 50.25 -0.10 -2.75
C ALA A 163 50.44 0.08 -1.23
N SER A 164 50.55 -1.02 -0.49
CA SER A 164 50.59 -1.06 0.97
C SER A 164 51.97 -1.47 1.53
N ASP A 165 53.02 -1.49 0.71
CA ASP A 165 54.38 -2.00 1.05
C ASP A 165 54.41 -3.45 1.59
N ASP A 166 53.29 -4.16 1.48
CA ASP A 166 53.08 -5.56 1.85
C ASP A 166 53.54 -6.42 0.65
N GLY A 167 54.86 -6.42 0.41
CA GLY A 167 55.46 -7.03 -0.77
C GLY A 167 55.29 -8.56 -0.79
N GLY A 168 54.85 -9.12 -1.92
CA GLY A 168 54.87 -10.57 -2.18
C GLY A 168 53.65 -11.14 -2.92
N GLU A 169 52.51 -10.44 -2.92
CA GLU A 169 51.27 -10.89 -3.57
C GLU A 169 50.82 -9.92 -4.69
N GLY A 170 50.20 -10.47 -5.75
CA GLY A 170 49.59 -9.69 -6.83
C GLY A 170 48.31 -8.96 -6.37
N THR A 171 47.82 -8.02 -7.20
CA THR A 171 46.51 -7.40 -6.98
C THR A 171 45.42 -8.45 -7.22
N THR A 172 44.49 -8.61 -6.28
CA THR A 172 43.42 -9.62 -6.36
C THR A 172 42.05 -8.97 -6.32
N LEU A 173 41.12 -9.54 -7.08
CA LEU A 173 39.70 -9.19 -7.06
C LEU A 173 38.88 -10.48 -6.95
N THR A 174 38.11 -10.60 -5.88
CA THR A 174 37.22 -11.74 -5.66
C THR A 174 35.80 -11.24 -5.49
N ASN A 175 34.84 -12.03 -5.94
CA ASN A 175 33.43 -11.65 -5.95
C ASN A 175 32.61 -12.77 -5.33
N GLU A 176 31.72 -12.43 -4.42
CA GLU A 176 30.69 -13.32 -3.92
C GLU A 176 29.36 -12.94 -4.55
N VAL A 177 28.74 -13.87 -5.26
CA VAL A 177 27.50 -13.64 -6.02
C VAL A 177 26.40 -14.55 -5.50
N ALA A 178 25.19 -14.02 -5.35
CA ALA A 178 24.00 -14.82 -5.18
C ALA A 178 23.17 -14.80 -6.48
N PHE A 179 22.57 -15.93 -6.82
CA PHE A 179 21.86 -16.11 -8.08
C PHE A 179 20.63 -17.02 -7.94
N ILE A 180 19.74 -16.92 -8.91
CA ILE A 180 18.57 -17.77 -9.10
C ILE A 180 18.53 -18.32 -10.54
N PRO A 181 17.68 -19.30 -10.88
CA PRO A 181 17.52 -19.75 -12.27
C PRO A 181 17.25 -18.59 -13.24
N GLY A 182 17.97 -18.55 -14.37
CA GLY A 182 17.97 -17.41 -15.29
C GLY A 182 16.66 -17.16 -16.07
N HIS A 183 15.65 -18.01 -15.90
CA HIS A 183 14.32 -17.87 -16.50
C HIS A 183 13.24 -17.50 -15.48
N GLN A 184 13.60 -17.44 -14.20
CA GLN A 184 12.70 -17.04 -13.14
C GLN A 184 12.67 -15.52 -13.06
N ASP A 185 11.48 -14.95 -12.90
CA ASP A 185 11.38 -13.54 -12.58
C ASP A 185 11.57 -13.34 -11.08
N TRP A 186 12.70 -12.73 -10.69
CA TRP A 186 12.89 -12.29 -9.31
C TRP A 186 11.96 -11.12 -9.00
N ARG A 187 11.27 -11.18 -7.86
CA ARG A 187 10.42 -10.10 -7.36
C ARG A 187 11.06 -9.42 -6.16
N PRO A 188 10.96 -8.09 -6.00
CA PRO A 188 11.40 -7.46 -4.76
C PRO A 188 10.64 -8.02 -3.56
N PRO A 189 11.31 -8.24 -2.41
CA PRO A 189 10.62 -8.67 -1.19
C PRO A 189 9.51 -7.69 -0.81
N TYR A 190 8.40 -8.24 -0.33
CA TYR A 190 7.28 -7.43 0.15
C TYR A 190 7.74 -6.48 1.26
N ARG A 191 7.40 -5.20 1.11
CA ARG A 191 7.63 -4.17 2.12
C ARG A 191 6.29 -3.62 2.56
N TYR A 192 6.09 -3.59 3.87
CA TYR A 192 4.94 -2.92 4.45
C TYR A 192 4.92 -1.45 4.03
N LYS A 193 3.75 -0.95 3.63
CA LYS A 193 3.57 0.47 3.36
C LYS A 193 3.71 1.28 4.65
N PRO A 194 4.01 2.58 4.53
CA PRO A 194 3.81 3.50 5.65
C PRO A 194 2.38 3.37 6.17
N LEU A 195 2.25 3.22 7.48
CA LEU A 195 0.96 3.25 8.16
C LEU A 195 0.76 4.62 8.76
N ALA A 196 -0.50 5.01 8.94
CA ALA A 196 -0.83 6.19 9.73
C ALA A 196 -0.47 5.95 11.20
N ASP A 197 0.23 6.91 11.82
CA ASP A 197 0.53 6.88 13.26
C ASP A 197 -0.71 7.11 14.13
N GLY A 198 -1.75 7.73 13.55
CA GLY A 198 -3.02 8.01 14.21
C GLY A 198 -4.02 8.72 13.30
N ASP A 199 -5.15 9.08 13.89
CA ASP A 199 -6.16 9.90 13.21
C ASP A 199 -5.67 11.33 13.02
N GLU A 200 -6.12 11.97 11.93
CA GLU A 200 -5.78 13.34 11.59
C GLU A 200 -7.04 14.21 11.47
N VAL A 201 -6.86 15.52 11.48
CA VAL A 201 -7.93 16.47 11.14
C VAL A 201 -7.73 17.02 9.73
N ALA A 202 -8.83 17.19 9.01
CA ALA A 202 -8.84 17.77 7.68
C ALA A 202 -10.02 18.74 7.52
N THR A 203 -9.92 19.64 6.55
CA THR A 203 -11.00 20.58 6.24
C THR A 203 -11.78 20.10 5.03
N VAL A 204 -13.11 20.10 5.11
CA VAL A 204 -13.98 19.75 3.98
C VAL A 204 -13.88 20.80 2.89
N VAL A 205 -13.72 20.37 1.63
CA VAL A 205 -13.57 21.24 0.46
C VAL A 205 -14.56 20.87 -0.64
N GLY A 206 -14.74 21.76 -1.61
CA GLY A 206 -15.70 21.58 -2.70
C GLY A 206 -15.46 22.54 -3.86
N VAL A 207 -16.31 22.43 -4.89
CA VAL A 207 -16.17 23.22 -6.13
C VAL A 207 -16.62 24.67 -5.89
N GLY A 208 -15.77 25.62 -6.24
CA GLY A 208 -16.11 27.05 -6.24
C GLY A 208 -16.58 27.55 -4.88
N SER A 209 -17.83 28.03 -4.80
CA SER A 209 -18.44 28.57 -3.56
C SER A 209 -19.56 27.67 -3.02
N GLU A 210 -19.57 26.39 -3.37
CA GLU A 210 -20.60 25.45 -2.94
C GLU A 210 -20.50 25.17 -1.43
N GLU A 211 -21.62 25.24 -0.71
CA GLU A 211 -21.63 25.01 0.74
C GLU A 211 -21.60 23.51 1.08
N ILE A 212 -22.13 22.65 0.20
CA ILE A 212 -22.27 21.20 0.41
C ILE A 212 -21.80 20.50 -0.87
N TYR A 213 -20.64 19.83 -0.82
CA TYR A 213 -20.10 19.10 -1.96
C TYR A 213 -19.96 17.61 -1.61
N VAL A 214 -20.80 16.78 -2.21
CA VAL A 214 -21.00 15.38 -1.82
C VAL A 214 -21.36 14.52 -3.02
N ASN A 215 -20.93 13.26 -3.04
CA ASN A 215 -21.31 12.31 -4.09
C ASN A 215 -22.54 11.46 -3.71
N GLU A 216 -22.94 10.55 -4.60
CA GLU A 216 -24.10 9.66 -4.44
C GLU A 216 -24.01 8.71 -3.23
N HIS A 217 -22.84 8.55 -2.63
CA HIS A 217 -22.58 7.70 -1.48
C HIS A 217 -22.46 8.47 -0.15
N GLY A 218 -22.68 9.79 -0.16
CA GLY A 218 -22.47 10.63 1.02
C GLY A 218 -20.99 10.86 1.34
N ALA A 219 -20.08 10.61 0.39
CA ALA A 219 -18.67 10.89 0.54
C ALA A 219 -18.36 12.34 0.16
N ILE A 220 -17.35 12.92 0.81
CA ILE A 220 -16.95 14.32 0.66
C ILE A 220 -15.50 14.42 0.14
N ARG A 221 -15.07 15.61 -0.26
CA ARG A 221 -13.65 15.93 -0.47
C ARG A 221 -13.09 16.65 0.76
N ILE A 222 -11.82 16.42 1.05
CA ILE A 222 -11.12 17.01 2.18
C ILE A 222 -9.76 17.57 1.73
N HIS A 223 -9.24 18.53 2.48
CA HIS A 223 -7.88 19.02 2.34
C HIS A 223 -7.15 18.81 3.67
N PHE A 224 -6.11 17.99 3.64
CA PHE A 224 -5.26 17.75 4.81
C PHE A 224 -4.38 18.96 5.06
N HIS A 225 -4.18 19.30 6.34
CA HIS A 225 -3.41 20.50 6.72
C HIS A 225 -1.90 20.38 6.41
N TRP A 226 -1.41 19.15 6.24
CA TRP A 226 -0.04 18.89 5.77
C TRP A 226 0.11 18.97 4.25
N ASN A 227 -0.98 19.04 3.47
CA ASN A 227 -0.90 19.14 2.02
C ASN A 227 -0.44 20.55 1.60
N ARG A 228 0.83 20.63 1.22
CA ARG A 228 1.51 21.87 0.78
C ARG A 228 1.50 22.07 -0.73
N TYR A 229 1.06 21.07 -1.50
CA TYR A 229 1.26 21.03 -2.95
C TYR A 229 -0.03 21.33 -3.69
N ASP A 230 -1.16 20.80 -3.21
CA ASP A 230 -2.46 20.98 -3.84
C ASP A 230 -3.23 22.14 -3.20
N LYS A 231 -4.08 22.75 -4.00
CA LYS A 231 -5.02 23.76 -3.52
C LYS A 231 -6.09 23.09 -2.66
N ALA A 232 -6.66 23.86 -1.73
CA ALA A 232 -7.79 23.44 -0.92
C ALA A 232 -9.12 23.56 -1.72
N ASP A 233 -9.22 22.81 -2.81
CA ASP A 233 -10.40 22.74 -3.69
C ASP A 233 -10.87 21.29 -3.90
N ASP A 234 -11.83 21.05 -4.79
CA ASP A 234 -12.41 19.73 -5.06
C ASP A 234 -11.42 18.69 -5.63
N GLY A 235 -10.24 19.12 -6.07
CA GLY A 235 -9.13 18.27 -6.49
C GLY A 235 -8.21 17.80 -5.36
N ALA A 236 -8.39 18.30 -4.13
CA ALA A 236 -7.44 18.11 -3.01
C ALA A 236 -7.28 16.67 -2.50
N SER A 237 -8.29 15.82 -2.65
CA SER A 237 -8.30 14.44 -2.15
C SER A 237 -9.11 13.55 -3.07
N CYS A 238 -9.13 12.23 -2.83
CA CYS A 238 -10.18 11.34 -3.35
C CYS A 238 -11.53 11.61 -2.66
N TRP A 239 -12.60 10.91 -3.07
CA TRP A 239 -13.85 10.89 -2.31
C TRP A 239 -13.69 10.07 -1.03
N VAL A 240 -13.95 10.70 0.12
CA VAL A 240 -13.78 10.09 1.44
C VAL A 240 -15.15 9.83 2.06
N ARG A 241 -15.43 8.56 2.39
CA ARG A 241 -16.70 8.17 3.02
C ARG A 241 -16.78 8.74 4.45
N VAL A 242 -17.99 9.08 4.87
CA VAL A 242 -18.28 9.63 6.19
C VAL A 242 -19.02 8.59 7.03
N ALA A 243 -18.45 8.19 8.16
CA ALA A 243 -19.11 7.35 9.14
C ALA A 243 -20.37 8.04 9.67
N GLN A 244 -21.49 7.33 9.63
CA GLN A 244 -22.77 7.81 10.15
C GLN A 244 -23.07 7.11 11.48
N GLY A 245 -23.74 7.81 12.41
CA GLY A 245 -24.08 7.24 13.72
C GLY A 245 -25.04 6.05 13.66
N TRP A 246 -25.81 5.90 12.58
CA TRP A 246 -26.66 4.75 12.30
C TRP A 246 -26.98 4.66 10.81
N ASN A 247 -27.07 3.45 10.25
CA ASN A 247 -27.36 3.23 8.83
C ASN A 247 -28.17 1.95 8.59
N GLY A 248 -28.77 1.87 7.39
CA GLY A 248 -29.51 0.73 6.89
C GLY A 248 -29.92 0.89 5.44
N ASN A 249 -30.64 -0.09 4.89
CA ASN A 249 -31.12 -0.04 3.49
C ASN A 249 -32.30 0.94 3.36
N GLY A 250 -32.01 2.21 3.10
CA GLY A 250 -33.01 3.27 2.94
C GLY A 250 -33.49 3.91 4.25
N PHE A 251 -32.77 3.70 5.36
CA PHE A 251 -33.06 4.31 6.66
C PHE A 251 -31.77 4.60 7.44
N GLY A 252 -31.85 5.44 8.47
CA GLY A 252 -30.74 5.76 9.37
C GLY A 252 -30.49 7.26 9.48
N PHE A 253 -29.28 7.63 9.89
CA PHE A 253 -28.82 9.01 9.98
C PHE A 253 -28.01 9.40 8.74
N MET A 254 -28.20 10.64 8.30
CA MET A 254 -27.40 11.24 7.24
C MET A 254 -27.17 12.71 7.58
N ALA A 255 -25.98 13.00 8.10
CA ALA A 255 -25.50 14.36 8.31
C ALA A 255 -24.21 14.54 7.52
N ILE A 256 -24.27 15.34 6.46
CA ILE A 256 -23.16 15.54 5.53
C ILE A 256 -22.34 16.73 6.01
N PRO A 257 -21.03 16.56 6.31
CA PRO A 257 -20.13 17.66 6.60
C PRO A 257 -20.11 18.68 5.44
N ARG A 258 -20.20 19.96 5.79
CA ARG A 258 -20.22 21.08 4.83
C ARG A 258 -18.82 21.61 4.57
N VAL A 259 -18.63 22.24 3.41
CA VAL A 259 -17.37 22.90 3.04
C VAL A 259 -16.95 23.89 4.13
N GLY A 260 -15.67 23.82 4.53
CA GLY A 260 -15.08 24.61 5.61
C GLY A 260 -15.24 24.01 7.02
N GLN A 261 -15.97 22.90 7.18
CA GLN A 261 -16.01 22.17 8.45
C GLN A 261 -14.76 21.31 8.64
N GLU A 262 -14.41 21.05 9.90
CA GLU A 262 -13.29 20.20 10.28
C GLU A 262 -13.79 18.79 10.62
N VAL A 263 -13.11 17.79 10.07
CA VAL A 263 -13.44 16.38 10.22
C VAL A 263 -12.24 15.60 10.73
N ILE A 264 -12.52 14.54 11.49
CA ILE A 264 -11.52 13.56 11.91
C ILE A 264 -11.45 12.47 10.84
N VAL A 265 -10.25 12.20 10.36
CA VAL A 265 -9.95 11.21 9.33
C VAL A 265 -9.17 10.07 9.97
N SER A 266 -9.72 8.87 9.86
CA SER A 266 -9.08 7.61 10.21
C SER A 266 -8.70 6.84 8.95
N TYR A 267 -7.91 5.77 9.12
CA TYR A 267 -7.34 4.99 8.02
C TYR A 267 -7.70 3.52 8.17
N LEU A 268 -8.37 2.94 7.17
CA LEU A 268 -8.77 1.53 7.23
C LEU A 268 -7.52 0.63 7.25
N ASN A 269 -7.38 -0.18 8.30
CA ASN A 269 -6.18 -1.00 8.56
C ASN A 269 -4.88 -0.17 8.65
N GLY A 270 -4.97 1.10 9.05
CA GLY A 270 -3.83 2.03 9.09
C GLY A 270 -3.31 2.45 7.72
N ASP A 271 -3.97 2.06 6.62
CA ASP A 271 -3.53 2.35 5.25
C ASP A 271 -3.84 3.80 4.89
N ILE A 272 -2.78 4.61 4.71
CA ILE A 272 -2.87 6.04 4.35
C ILE A 272 -3.63 6.28 3.02
N ASP A 273 -3.69 5.26 2.15
CA ASP A 273 -4.40 5.33 0.88
C ASP A 273 -5.92 5.06 1.02
N ARG A 274 -6.40 4.73 2.23
CA ARG A 274 -7.81 4.38 2.51
C ARG A 274 -8.40 5.22 3.65
N PRO A 275 -8.50 6.55 3.47
CA PRO A 275 -9.09 7.43 4.47
C PRO A 275 -10.60 7.18 4.62
N ILE A 276 -11.09 7.38 5.83
CA ILE A 276 -12.51 7.41 6.18
C ILE A 276 -12.74 8.50 7.23
N VAL A 277 -13.73 9.36 7.03
CA VAL A 277 -14.11 10.34 8.05
C VAL A 277 -14.87 9.62 9.15
N THR A 278 -14.42 9.75 10.39
CA THR A 278 -15.00 9.07 11.57
C THR A 278 -15.66 10.03 12.54
N GLY A 279 -15.43 11.33 12.41
CA GLY A 279 -16.02 12.32 13.29
C GLY A 279 -15.91 13.74 12.77
N CYS A 280 -16.49 14.68 13.52
CA CYS A 280 -16.42 16.11 13.27
C CYS A 280 -16.09 16.82 14.59
N THR A 281 -15.34 17.92 14.50
CA THR A 281 -14.93 18.74 15.65
C THR A 281 -15.37 20.18 15.48
N TYR A 282 -15.70 20.83 16.60
CA TYR A 282 -15.83 22.28 16.65
C TYR A 282 -14.43 22.89 16.83
N ASN A 283 -14.23 24.08 16.26
CA ASN A 283 -12.98 24.83 16.36
C ASN A 283 -13.24 26.34 16.48
N GLY A 284 -12.20 27.16 16.41
CA GLY A 284 -12.32 28.62 16.57
C GLY A 284 -13.22 29.31 15.54
N LEU A 285 -13.33 28.73 14.34
CA LEU A 285 -14.20 29.20 13.25
C LEU A 285 -15.61 28.59 13.33
N ASN A 286 -15.67 27.28 13.58
CA ASN A 286 -16.91 26.52 13.74
C ASN A 286 -17.17 26.27 15.22
N ARG A 287 -17.82 27.22 15.91
CA ARG A 287 -18.11 27.10 17.35
C ARG A 287 -19.28 26.14 17.63
N PRO A 288 -19.35 25.53 18.84
CA PRO A 288 -20.50 24.77 19.26
C PRO A 288 -21.82 25.57 19.16
N PRO A 289 -22.96 24.92 18.89
CA PRO A 289 -24.26 25.57 18.78
C PRO A 289 -24.83 26.07 20.12
N LEU A 290 -24.19 25.71 21.23
CA LEU A 290 -24.55 26.08 22.60
C LEU A 290 -23.54 27.07 23.16
N ASN A 291 -24.00 27.97 24.03
CA ASN A 291 -23.15 28.89 24.77
C ASN A 291 -22.49 28.16 25.96
N LEU A 292 -21.43 27.40 25.68
CA LEU A 292 -20.69 26.66 26.68
C LEU A 292 -19.67 27.56 27.41
N PRO A 293 -19.47 27.39 28.73
CA PRO A 293 -20.01 26.33 29.60
C PRO A 293 -21.37 26.65 30.26
N LEU A 294 -22.01 27.78 29.94
CA LEU A 294 -23.25 28.22 30.60
C LEU A 294 -24.44 27.27 30.30
N GLU A 295 -24.51 26.75 29.09
CA GLU A 295 -25.58 25.86 28.61
C GLU A 295 -25.19 24.36 28.67
N LYS A 296 -24.35 23.98 29.64
CA LYS A 296 -23.79 22.61 29.74
C LYS A 296 -24.81 21.49 30.01
N THR A 297 -26.02 21.82 30.47
CA THR A 297 -27.13 20.89 30.71
C THR A 297 -28.02 20.70 29.50
N ARG A 298 -27.69 21.33 28.36
CA ARG A 298 -28.46 21.22 27.12
C ARG A 298 -27.86 20.21 26.16
N THR A 299 -28.73 19.46 25.50
CA THR A 299 -28.42 18.63 24.33
C THR A 299 -29.20 19.18 23.14
N THR A 300 -28.55 19.38 21.98
CA THR A 300 -29.21 19.95 20.80
C THR A 300 -28.82 19.26 19.50
N PHE A 301 -29.79 19.11 18.61
CA PHE A 301 -29.60 18.83 17.19
C PHE A 301 -30.05 20.05 16.40
N LYS A 302 -29.08 20.85 15.96
CA LYS A 302 -29.30 22.13 15.29
C LYS A 302 -28.73 22.13 13.88
N THR A 303 -29.58 22.44 12.90
CA THR A 303 -29.23 22.51 11.48
C THR A 303 -29.10 23.95 11.01
N ARG A 304 -28.57 24.19 9.80
CA ARG A 304 -28.52 25.54 9.21
C ARG A 304 -29.18 25.54 7.84
N THR A 305 -30.00 26.55 7.56
CA THR A 305 -30.56 26.78 6.22
C THR A 305 -29.41 26.85 5.19
N HIS A 306 -29.49 26.05 4.13
CA HIS A 306 -28.51 26.12 3.03
C HIS A 306 -28.74 27.39 2.21
N GLY A 307 -27.67 28.12 1.90
CA GLY A 307 -27.74 29.35 1.09
C GLY A 307 -28.56 30.49 1.70
N GLY A 308 -28.81 30.47 3.01
CA GLY A 308 -29.64 31.47 3.69
C GLY A 308 -29.41 31.54 5.19
N GLN A 309 -30.19 32.38 5.85
CA GLN A 309 -30.17 32.51 7.31
C GLN A 309 -31.20 31.58 7.97
N GLY A 310 -30.98 31.23 9.23
CA GLY A 310 -31.92 30.43 10.04
C GLY A 310 -31.52 28.98 10.31
N PHE A 311 -32.34 28.27 11.09
CA PHE A 311 -32.06 26.93 11.59
C PHE A 311 -33.33 26.14 11.95
N ASN A 312 -33.25 24.81 11.87
CA ASN A 312 -34.18 23.93 12.59
C ASN A 312 -33.45 23.35 13.80
N GLU A 313 -34.16 23.16 14.91
CA GLU A 313 -33.56 22.70 16.17
C GLU A 313 -34.51 21.76 16.92
N LEU A 314 -33.96 20.65 17.41
CA LEU A 314 -34.52 19.85 18.49
C LEU A 314 -33.56 19.94 19.67
N ARG A 315 -34.02 20.45 20.81
CA ARG A 315 -33.18 20.67 21.98
C ARG A 315 -33.87 20.18 23.24
N PHE A 316 -33.05 19.63 24.13
CA PHE A 316 -33.44 19.15 25.45
C PHE A 316 -32.64 19.95 26.50
N GLU A 317 -33.33 20.48 27.50
CA GLU A 317 -32.74 21.06 28.72
C GLU A 317 -32.97 20.09 29.87
N ASP A 318 -31.91 19.68 30.56
CA ASP A 318 -31.94 18.72 31.66
C ASP A 318 -31.66 19.38 33.03
N ALA A 319 -31.62 20.71 33.10
CA ALA A 319 -31.51 21.42 34.37
C ALA A 319 -32.74 21.14 35.26
N LYS A 320 -32.49 20.63 36.47
CA LYS A 320 -33.53 20.28 37.44
C LYS A 320 -34.47 21.45 37.73
N GLY A 321 -35.77 21.26 37.53
CA GLY A 321 -36.80 22.28 37.74
C GLY A 321 -36.89 23.30 36.61
N SER A 322 -36.20 23.07 35.49
CA SER A 322 -36.24 23.88 34.27
C SER A 322 -36.13 23.00 33.01
N GLU A 323 -36.53 21.73 33.13
CA GLU A 323 -36.47 20.76 32.03
C GLU A 323 -37.37 21.21 30.86
N GLU A 324 -36.85 21.15 29.63
CA GLU A 324 -37.55 21.62 28.43
C GLU A 324 -37.27 20.73 27.22
N VAL A 325 -38.31 20.47 26.42
CA VAL A 325 -38.15 20.00 25.04
C VAL A 325 -38.51 21.16 24.10
N PHE A 326 -37.54 21.65 23.35
CA PHE A 326 -37.70 22.73 22.39
C PHE A 326 -37.65 22.20 20.96
N ILE A 327 -38.68 22.53 20.18
CA ILE A 327 -38.78 22.18 18.76
C ILE A 327 -38.95 23.48 17.97
N HIS A 328 -37.99 23.77 17.08
CA HIS A 328 -38.02 24.93 16.19
C HIS A 328 -37.97 24.49 14.72
N ALA A 329 -38.95 24.94 13.96
CA ALA A 329 -38.99 24.81 12.51
C ALA A 329 -38.77 26.19 11.87
N GLN A 330 -37.73 26.32 11.02
CA GLN A 330 -37.41 27.59 10.36
C GLN A 330 -38.52 28.08 9.43
N ARG A 331 -39.35 27.16 8.92
CA ARG A 331 -40.46 27.47 8.01
C ARG A 331 -41.70 26.64 8.33
N ASN A 332 -41.85 25.48 7.69
CA ASN A 332 -43.02 24.64 7.88
C ASN A 332 -42.69 23.49 8.84
N MET A 333 -43.55 23.25 9.82
CA MET A 333 -43.55 22.02 10.60
C MET A 333 -44.67 21.13 10.10
N LYS A 334 -44.33 19.94 9.58
CA LYS A 334 -45.32 18.93 9.16
C LYS A 334 -45.17 17.68 10.04
N THR A 335 -46.26 17.28 10.66
CA THR A 335 -46.34 16.06 11.48
C THR A 335 -47.36 15.12 10.85
N GLN A 336 -46.97 13.87 10.60
CA GLN A 336 -47.85 12.83 10.08
C GLN A 336 -47.85 11.67 11.05
N ILE A 337 -49.03 11.34 11.57
CA ILE A 337 -49.27 10.21 12.47
C ILE A 337 -50.28 9.32 11.76
N LEU A 338 -49.94 8.06 11.58
CA LEU A 338 -50.73 7.12 10.76
C LEU A 338 -51.87 6.46 11.56
N TRP A 339 -51.78 6.46 12.89
CA TRP A 339 -52.82 5.99 13.81
C TRP A 339 -53.19 7.14 14.75
N ASP A 340 -52.98 6.99 16.06
CA ASP A 340 -53.50 7.91 17.06
C ASP A 340 -52.42 8.85 17.63
N LYS A 341 -52.84 10.07 17.93
CA LYS A 341 -52.05 11.06 18.68
C LYS A 341 -52.71 11.28 20.04
N THR A 342 -52.00 10.99 21.11
CA THR A 342 -52.39 11.41 22.47
C THR A 342 -51.74 12.77 22.75
N THR A 343 -52.54 13.75 23.16
CA THR A 343 -52.09 15.11 23.53
C THR A 343 -52.20 15.33 25.01
#